data_AF-A0A946FHM0-F1
#
_entry.id   AF-A0A946FHM0-F1
#
_cell.length_a   1.000
_cell.length_b   1.000
_cell.length_c   1.000
_cell.angle_alpha   90.00
_cell.angle_beta   90.00
_cell.angle_gamma   90.00
#
_symmetry.space_group_name_H-M   'P 1'
#
loop_
_entity.id
_entity.type
_entity.pdbx_description
1 polymer ?
#
loop_
_entity_poly.entity_id
_entity_poly.type
_entity_poly.pdbx_seq_one_letter_code
_entity_poly.pdbx_strand_id
1 'polypeptide(L)'
;MRKPLPAWVDISIMPLINIAAAFVVAGIIIALIGENPFTALAVMIKGAFVYKGALGYTLYYTTNFIFTGLAVAVAFHAMLFNIGGEGQAMIGGLGIGFIVLSLDPILPPLLVILLAIPVAAIFGAIWGVIPGWLQARRGSHIVITTIMFNFIASSIMVWLLAGMLMAPGQMSPETRHFADGVSLMQIHHIGNALGWPMARSPLNLSFVIALIAAVAVWVLIWRTRLGYIIRATGHSEKAVIYAGHDPARIIMIVMAISGGLAGLMALNEILGVQERVIL
;
A
#
# COMPACT_ATOMS: atom_id res chain seq x y z
N MET A 1 27.84 7.33 -23.56
CA MET A 1 27.31 7.22 -22.18
C MET A 1 27.16 8.63 -21.63
N ARG A 2 25.94 9.08 -21.29
CA ARG A 2 25.75 10.39 -20.64
C ARG A 2 26.44 10.31 -19.26
N LYS A 3 27.26 11.31 -18.90
CA LYS A 3 27.81 11.38 -17.55
C LYS A 3 26.63 11.38 -16.56
N PRO A 4 26.63 10.53 -15.52
CA PRO A 4 25.60 10.58 -14.50
C PRO A 4 25.61 11.98 -13.89
N LEU A 5 24.41 12.53 -13.64
CA LEU A 5 24.29 13.83 -12.99
C LEU A 5 24.90 13.75 -11.58
N PRO A 6 25.40 14.87 -11.04
CA PRO A 6 25.84 14.91 -9.65
C PRO A 6 24.67 14.52 -8.73
N ALA A 7 24.94 13.74 -7.68
CA ALA A 7 23.89 13.19 -6.81
C ALA A 7 22.95 14.25 -6.19
N TRP A 8 23.45 15.47 -5.92
CA TRP A 8 22.62 16.57 -5.41
C TRP A 8 21.61 17.11 -6.44
N VAL A 9 21.93 17.00 -7.74
CA VAL A 9 21.01 17.38 -8.82
C VAL A 9 19.88 16.36 -8.93
N ASP A 10 20.22 15.07 -8.90
CA ASP A 10 19.23 13.98 -9.00
C ASP A 10 18.33 13.89 -7.77
N ILE A 11 18.89 14.07 -6.56
CA ILE A 11 18.15 13.92 -5.30
C ILE A 11 17.30 15.16 -4.99
N SER A 12 17.76 16.36 -5.33
CA SER A 12 17.11 17.60 -4.88
C SER A 12 16.57 18.45 -6.01
N ILE A 13 17.38 18.78 -7.03
CA ILE A 13 16.95 19.69 -8.09
C ILE A 13 15.87 19.07 -8.98
N MET A 14 16.08 17.83 -9.42
CA MET A 14 15.15 17.15 -10.33
C MET A 14 13.73 17.07 -9.73
N PRO A 15 13.54 16.61 -8.48
CA PRO A 15 12.23 16.67 -7.82
C PRO A 15 11.67 18.09 -7.71
N LEU A 16 12.49 19.09 -7.33
CA LEU A 16 12.04 20.47 -7.20
C LEU A 16 11.54 21.06 -8.53
N ILE A 17 12.25 20.80 -9.63
CA ILE A 17 11.84 21.21 -10.97
C ILE A 17 10.53 20.54 -11.36
N ASN A 18 10.39 19.23 -11.10
CA ASN A 18 9.16 18.49 -11.42
C ASN A 18 7.96 19.01 -10.61
N ILE A 19 8.17 19.31 -9.32
CA ILE A 19 7.15 19.91 -8.46
C ILE A 19 6.76 21.31 -8.95
N ALA A 20 7.75 22.15 -9.28
CA ALA A 20 7.50 23.49 -9.81
C ALA A 20 6.73 23.45 -11.13
N ALA A 21 7.12 22.57 -12.06
CA ALA A 21 6.43 22.37 -13.32
C ALA A 21 4.98 21.89 -13.11
N ALA A 22 4.77 20.95 -12.19
CA ALA A 22 3.42 20.49 -11.83
C ALA A 22 2.56 21.64 -11.28
N PHE A 23 3.11 22.50 -10.41
CA PHE A 23 2.39 23.67 -9.91
C PHE A 23 2.09 24.71 -10.99
N VAL A 24 3.00 24.91 -11.95
CA VAL A 24 2.75 25.80 -13.09
C VAL A 24 1.58 25.27 -13.93
N VAL A 25 1.60 23.98 -14.28
CA VAL A 25 0.54 23.37 -15.09
C VAL A 25 -0.80 23.39 -14.34
N ALA A 26 -0.82 22.95 -13.08
CA ALA A 26 -2.02 22.98 -12.25
C ALA A 26 -2.54 24.41 -12.06
N GLY A 27 -1.63 25.38 -11.85
CA GLY A 27 -1.97 26.78 -11.71
C GLY A 27 -2.58 27.39 -12.97
N ILE A 28 -2.10 27.02 -14.16
CA ILE A 28 -2.73 27.43 -15.43
C ILE A 28 -4.17 26.93 -15.48
N ILE A 29 -4.42 25.66 -15.12
CA ILE A 29 -5.77 25.09 -15.13
C ILE A 29 -6.69 25.82 -14.14
N ILE A 30 -6.20 26.12 -12.93
CA ILE A 30 -6.98 26.85 -11.91
C ILE A 30 -7.32 28.27 -12.41
N ALA A 31 -6.35 28.94 -13.04
CA ALA A 31 -6.58 30.26 -13.64
C ALA A 31 -7.61 30.21 -14.78
N LEU A 32 -7.62 29.16 -15.60
CA LEU A 32 -8.61 28.96 -16.67
C LEU A 32 -10.04 28.74 -16.13
N ILE A 33 -10.18 28.18 -14.93
CA ILE A 33 -11.47 28.01 -14.24
C ILE A 33 -11.97 29.35 -13.63
N GLY A 34 -11.13 30.39 -13.62
CA GLY A 34 -11.44 31.71 -13.05
C GLY A 34 -11.03 31.87 -11.60
N GLU A 35 -10.32 30.90 -11.03
CA GLU A 35 -9.86 30.91 -9.64
C GLU A 35 -8.40 31.37 -9.53
N ASN A 36 -8.00 31.88 -8.35
CA ASN A 36 -6.62 32.32 -8.14
C ASN A 36 -5.71 31.12 -7.75
N PRO A 37 -4.67 30.81 -8.55
CA PRO A 37 -3.76 29.67 -8.27
C PRO A 37 -2.99 29.78 -6.96
N PHE A 38 -2.58 30.99 -6.57
CA PHE A 38 -1.85 31.21 -5.33
C PHE A 38 -2.73 31.01 -4.10
N THR A 39 -4.02 31.38 -4.19
CA THR A 39 -4.99 31.09 -3.14
C THR A 39 -5.20 29.59 -2.99
N ALA A 40 -5.37 28.86 -4.10
CA ALA A 40 -5.48 27.41 -4.09
C ALA A 40 -4.23 26.75 -3.46
N LEU A 41 -3.04 27.18 -3.85
CA LEU A 41 -1.77 26.73 -3.26
C LEU A 41 -1.72 26.99 -1.74
N ALA A 42 -2.11 28.19 -1.31
CA ALA A 42 -2.14 28.54 0.11
C ALA A 42 -3.12 27.65 0.90
N VAL A 43 -4.29 27.34 0.32
CA VAL A 43 -5.26 26.42 0.93
C VAL A 43 -4.69 25.00 1.02
N MET A 44 -4.00 24.51 -0.02
CA MET A 44 -3.34 23.20 0.00
C MET A 44 -2.27 23.12 1.10
N ILE A 45 -1.40 24.14 1.22
CA ILE A 45 -0.36 24.18 2.25
C ILE A 45 -0.98 24.22 3.65
N LYS A 46 -2.02 25.04 3.84
CA LYS A 46 -2.73 25.11 5.13
C LYS A 46 -3.40 23.79 5.48
N GLY A 47 -4.04 23.15 4.50
CA GLY A 47 -4.67 21.84 4.62
C GLY A 47 -3.70 20.70 4.91
N ALA A 48 -2.45 20.81 4.47
CA ALA A 48 -1.42 19.80 4.70
C ALA A 48 -0.68 19.97 6.04
N PHE A 49 -0.40 21.21 6.47
CA PHE A 49 0.50 21.46 7.61
C PHE A 49 -0.05 22.35 8.72
N VAL A 50 -0.93 23.30 8.41
CA VAL A 50 -1.25 24.40 9.34
C VAL A 50 -2.47 24.10 10.19
N TYR A 51 -3.53 23.52 9.61
CA TYR A 51 -4.74 23.23 10.39
C TYR A 51 -4.50 22.15 11.45
N LYS A 52 -5.26 22.22 12.54
CA LYS A 52 -5.17 21.22 13.61
C LYS A 52 -5.48 19.83 13.05
N GLY A 53 -4.52 18.91 13.16
CA GLY A 53 -4.64 17.54 12.65
C GLY A 53 -4.26 17.36 11.17
N ALA A 54 -4.00 18.44 10.43
CA ALA A 54 -3.62 18.42 9.01
C ALA A 54 -2.43 17.51 8.71
N LEU A 55 -1.37 17.63 9.53
CA LEU A 55 -0.19 16.77 9.40
C LEU A 55 -0.54 15.29 9.61
N GLY A 56 -1.46 15.00 10.54
CA GLY A 56 -1.92 13.63 10.78
C GLY A 56 -2.65 13.05 9.58
N TYR A 57 -3.54 13.82 8.93
CA TYR A 57 -4.17 13.42 7.68
C TYR A 57 -3.15 13.23 6.55
N THR A 58 -2.19 14.16 6.42
CA THR A 58 -1.13 14.07 5.41
C THR A 58 -0.32 12.78 5.58
N LEU A 59 0.11 12.48 6.80
CA LEU A 59 0.86 11.26 7.10
C LEU A 59 0.01 10.00 6.95
N TYR A 60 -1.28 10.07 7.28
CA TYR A 60 -2.23 8.98 7.07
C TYR A 60 -2.32 8.57 5.59
N TYR A 61 -2.53 9.55 4.69
CA TYR A 61 -2.53 9.26 3.25
C TYR A 61 -1.15 8.84 2.74
N THR A 62 -0.08 9.42 3.30
CA THR A 62 1.29 9.03 2.98
C THR A 62 1.55 7.55 3.29
N THR A 63 0.98 7.00 4.38
CA THR A 63 1.09 5.57 4.70
C THR A 63 0.62 4.67 3.56
N ASN A 64 -0.54 4.98 2.97
CA ASN A 64 -1.10 4.23 1.84
C ASN A 64 -0.16 4.30 0.63
N PHE A 65 0.40 5.49 0.36
CA PHE A 65 1.38 5.68 -0.72
C PHE A 65 2.72 5.00 -0.47
N ILE A 66 3.18 4.87 0.78
CA ILE A 66 4.39 4.12 1.11
C ILE A 66 4.17 2.64 0.78
N PHE A 67 3.11 2.00 1.28
CA PHE A 67 2.87 0.58 1.01
C PHE A 67 2.69 0.27 -0.47
N THR A 68 1.86 1.05 -1.16
CA THR A 68 1.61 0.87 -2.61
C THR A 68 2.86 1.19 -3.43
N GLY A 69 3.58 2.26 -3.10
CA GLY A 69 4.85 2.61 -3.74
C GLY A 69 5.93 1.54 -3.56
N LEU A 70 6.03 0.95 -2.37
CA LEU A 70 6.95 -0.18 -2.10
C LEU A 70 6.54 -1.44 -2.87
N ALA A 71 5.24 -1.76 -2.91
CA ALA A 71 4.72 -2.90 -3.67
C ALA A 71 5.10 -2.77 -5.15
N VAL A 72 4.93 -1.58 -5.72
CA VAL A 72 5.31 -1.26 -7.09
C VAL A 72 6.84 -1.33 -7.25
N ALA A 73 7.61 -0.69 -6.36
CA ALA A 73 9.06 -0.66 -6.42
C ALA A 73 9.68 -2.07 -6.44
N VAL A 74 9.20 -2.99 -5.60
CA VAL A 74 9.69 -4.38 -5.58
C VAL A 74 9.45 -5.07 -6.92
N ALA A 75 8.25 -4.94 -7.49
CA ALA A 75 7.91 -5.52 -8.78
C ALA A 75 8.78 -4.97 -9.93
N PHE A 76 8.98 -3.66 -9.94
CA PHE A 76 9.76 -2.98 -10.95
C PHE A 76 11.24 -3.37 -10.98
N HIS A 77 11.84 -3.76 -9.85
CA HIS A 77 13.22 -4.25 -9.85
C HIS A 77 13.39 -5.54 -10.69
N ALA A 78 12.32 -6.30 -10.90
CA ALA A 78 12.26 -7.44 -11.82
C ALA A 78 11.64 -7.11 -13.18
N MET A 79 11.47 -5.83 -13.52
CA MET A 79 10.77 -5.34 -14.72
C MET A 79 9.30 -5.82 -14.82
N LEU A 80 8.66 -6.08 -13.68
CA LEU A 80 7.24 -6.42 -13.61
C LEU A 80 6.41 -5.17 -13.30
N PHE A 81 5.56 -4.77 -14.25
CA PHE A 81 4.65 -3.63 -14.08
C PHE A 81 3.34 -4.11 -13.44
N ASN A 82 3.34 -4.33 -12.12
CA ASN A 82 2.16 -4.77 -11.36
C ASN A 82 1.19 -3.60 -11.13
N ILE A 83 0.01 -3.63 -11.76
CA ILE A 83 -1.10 -2.67 -11.53
C ILE A 83 -2.20 -3.30 -10.66
N GLY A 84 -1.98 -4.52 -10.17
CA GLY A 84 -2.94 -5.29 -9.37
C GLY A 84 -2.98 -4.92 -7.89
N GLY A 85 -2.31 -3.84 -7.49
CA GLY A 85 -2.13 -3.47 -6.09
C GLY A 85 -3.47 -3.22 -5.37
N GLU A 86 -4.45 -2.66 -6.08
CA GLU A 86 -5.79 -2.41 -5.55
C GLU A 86 -6.51 -3.73 -5.17
N GLY A 87 -6.53 -4.72 -6.09
CA GLY A 87 -7.11 -6.02 -5.81
C GLY A 87 -6.36 -6.79 -4.73
N GLN A 88 -5.02 -6.68 -4.71
CA GLN A 88 -4.18 -7.27 -3.66
C GLN A 88 -4.48 -6.64 -2.28
N ALA A 89 -4.71 -5.33 -2.23
CA ALA A 89 -5.13 -4.62 -1.02
C ALA A 89 -6.55 -5.03 -0.57
N MET A 90 -7.52 -5.12 -1.49
CA MET A 90 -8.88 -5.58 -1.19
C MET A 90 -8.88 -6.98 -0.58
N ILE A 91 -8.17 -7.93 -1.18
CA ILE A 91 -8.08 -9.30 -0.67
C ILE A 91 -7.24 -9.37 0.62
N GLY A 92 -6.21 -8.53 0.77
CA GLY A 92 -5.53 -8.34 2.05
C GLY A 92 -6.47 -7.87 3.16
N GLY A 93 -7.36 -6.92 2.83
CA GLY A 93 -8.40 -6.43 3.72
C GLY A 93 -9.45 -7.47 4.08
N LEU A 94 -9.83 -8.32 3.13
CA LEU A 94 -10.66 -9.49 3.40
C LEU A 94 -9.97 -10.44 4.40
N GLY A 95 -8.65 -10.64 4.27
CA GLY A 95 -7.86 -11.40 5.23
C GLY A 95 -7.92 -10.83 6.65
N ILE A 96 -7.85 -9.50 6.80
CA ILE A 96 -8.05 -8.80 8.07
C ILE A 96 -9.46 -9.08 8.61
N GLY A 97 -10.49 -8.88 7.79
CA GLY A 97 -11.87 -9.16 8.20
C GLY A 97 -12.06 -10.59 8.67
N PHE A 98 -11.55 -11.56 7.91
CA PHE A 98 -11.66 -12.97 8.25
C PHE A 98 -11.03 -13.30 9.59
N ILE A 99 -9.80 -12.87 9.86
CA ILE A 99 -9.11 -13.20 11.11
C ILE A 99 -9.67 -12.43 12.30
N VAL A 100 -10.01 -11.15 12.12
CA VAL A 100 -10.56 -10.31 13.19
C VAL A 100 -11.95 -10.78 13.59
N LEU A 101 -12.88 -10.93 12.64
CA LEU A 101 -14.25 -11.33 12.94
C LEU A 101 -14.35 -12.75 13.52
N SER A 102 -13.36 -13.60 13.26
CA SER A 102 -13.29 -14.96 13.78
C SER A 102 -12.67 -15.04 15.17
N LEU A 103 -11.72 -14.15 15.51
CA LEU A 103 -10.93 -14.25 16.74
C LEU A 103 -11.20 -13.13 17.75
N ASP A 104 -11.81 -12.02 17.35
CA ASP A 104 -12.19 -10.93 18.25
C ASP A 104 -13.12 -11.32 19.42
N PRO A 105 -13.93 -12.41 19.39
CA PRO A 105 -14.71 -12.79 20.55
C PRO A 105 -13.91 -13.68 21.52
N ILE A 106 -12.76 -14.20 21.10
CA ILE A 106 -12.04 -15.29 21.76
C ILE A 106 -10.71 -14.80 22.35
N LEU A 107 -10.00 -13.95 21.61
CA LEU A 107 -8.64 -13.53 21.95
C LEU A 107 -8.58 -12.06 22.41
N PRO A 108 -7.58 -11.69 23.22
CA PRO A 108 -7.35 -10.29 23.57
C PRO A 108 -7.10 -9.42 22.33
N PRO A 109 -7.58 -8.16 22.29
CA PRO A 109 -7.49 -7.32 21.10
C PRO A 109 -6.08 -7.16 20.52
N LEU A 110 -5.07 -7.01 21.39
CA LEU A 110 -3.68 -6.88 20.97
C LEU A 110 -3.20 -8.10 20.17
N LEU A 111 -3.59 -9.32 20.58
CA LEU A 111 -3.19 -10.55 19.90
C LEU A 111 -3.87 -10.66 18.53
N VAL A 112 -5.15 -10.27 18.44
CA VAL A 112 -5.90 -10.24 17.18
C VAL A 112 -5.23 -9.28 16.19
N ILE A 113 -4.84 -8.08 16.63
CA ILE A 113 -4.13 -7.10 15.79
C ILE A 113 -2.78 -7.66 15.30
N LEU A 114 -2.01 -8.27 16.19
CA LEU A 114 -0.71 -8.87 15.84
C LEU A 114 -0.83 -10.01 14.83
N LEU A 115 -1.93 -10.77 14.86
CA LEU A 115 -2.23 -11.80 13.88
C LEU A 115 -2.77 -11.22 12.56
N ALA A 116 -3.52 -10.11 12.61
CA ALA A 116 -4.09 -9.49 11.42
C ALA A 116 -3.03 -8.93 10.46
N ILE A 117 -1.91 -8.41 10.98
CA ILE A 117 -0.80 -7.86 10.17
C ILE A 117 -0.23 -8.90 9.18
N PRO A 118 0.29 -10.07 9.63
CA PRO A 118 0.81 -11.08 8.72
C PRO A 118 -0.28 -11.69 7.84
N VAL A 119 -1.52 -11.82 8.33
CA VAL A 119 -2.63 -12.35 7.52
C VAL A 119 -2.95 -11.43 6.34
N ALA A 120 -2.99 -10.11 6.54
CA ALA A 120 -3.19 -9.14 5.47
C ALA A 120 -2.11 -9.28 4.38
N ALA A 121 -0.84 -9.40 4.80
CA ALA A 121 0.27 -9.61 3.88
C ALA A 121 0.18 -10.96 3.15
N ILE A 122 -0.21 -12.04 3.83
CA ILE A 122 -0.34 -13.37 3.22
C ILE A 122 -1.46 -13.39 2.19
N PHE A 123 -2.62 -12.81 2.49
CA PHE A 123 -3.74 -12.78 1.55
C PHE A 123 -3.41 -11.94 0.31
N GLY A 124 -2.81 -10.76 0.50
CA GLY A 124 -2.32 -9.95 -0.63
C GLY A 124 -1.24 -10.68 -1.44
N ALA A 125 -0.33 -11.40 -0.79
CA ALA A 125 0.72 -12.19 -1.45
C ALA A 125 0.12 -13.34 -2.26
N ILE A 126 -0.83 -14.10 -1.70
CA ILE A 126 -1.54 -15.16 -2.40
C ILE A 126 -2.23 -14.60 -3.65
N TRP A 127 -2.91 -13.46 -3.52
CA TRP A 127 -3.58 -12.82 -4.65
C TRP A 127 -2.59 -12.37 -5.73
N GLY A 128 -1.43 -11.85 -5.34
CA GLY A 128 -0.38 -11.43 -6.28
C GLY A 128 0.34 -12.59 -6.97
N VAL A 129 0.51 -13.73 -6.29
CA VAL A 129 1.17 -14.93 -6.87
C VAL A 129 0.38 -15.49 -8.04
N ILE A 130 -0.95 -15.42 -8.04
CA ILE A 130 -1.78 -15.99 -9.12
C ILE A 130 -1.47 -15.36 -10.49
N PRO A 131 -1.56 -14.03 -10.70
CA PRO A 131 -1.16 -13.41 -11.96
C PRO A 131 0.35 -13.54 -12.22
N GLY A 132 1.18 -13.56 -11.17
CA GLY A 132 2.61 -13.85 -11.28
C GLY A 132 2.92 -15.22 -11.88
N TRP A 133 2.19 -16.25 -11.45
CA TRP A 133 2.27 -17.61 -11.98
C TRP A 133 1.80 -17.68 -13.44
N LEU A 134 0.70 -17.00 -13.78
CA LEU A 134 0.21 -16.91 -15.15
C LEU A 134 1.24 -16.27 -16.08
N GLN A 135 1.87 -15.18 -15.66
CA GLN A 135 2.97 -14.55 -16.40
C GLN A 135 4.17 -15.49 -16.53
N ALA A 136 4.60 -16.10 -15.44
CA ALA A 136 5.80 -16.92 -15.37
C ALA A 136 5.71 -18.24 -16.16
N ARG A 137 4.52 -18.86 -16.19
CA ARG A 137 4.33 -20.21 -16.78
C ARG A 137 3.55 -20.20 -18.09
N ARG A 138 2.63 -19.25 -18.27
CA ARG A 138 1.78 -19.17 -19.46
C ARG A 138 2.11 -18.00 -20.39
N GLY A 139 3.05 -17.13 -20.00
CA GLY A 139 3.42 -15.96 -20.79
C GLY A 139 2.32 -14.90 -20.87
N SER A 140 1.31 -14.96 -20.00
CA SER A 140 0.24 -13.95 -19.96
C SER A 140 0.79 -12.59 -19.53
N HIS A 141 0.48 -11.53 -20.27
CA HIS A 141 1.01 -10.19 -19.99
C HIS A 141 0.58 -9.68 -18.61
N ILE A 142 1.56 -9.39 -17.74
CA ILE A 142 1.37 -9.08 -16.32
C ILE A 142 0.45 -7.88 -16.09
N VAL A 143 0.54 -6.86 -16.93
CA VAL A 143 -0.30 -5.66 -16.80
C VAL A 143 -1.79 -6.00 -16.98
N ILE A 144 -2.13 -6.74 -18.03
CA ILE A 144 -3.52 -7.06 -18.35
C ILE A 144 -4.08 -8.00 -17.29
N THR A 145 -3.32 -9.04 -16.92
CA THR A 145 -3.77 -10.01 -15.91
C THR A 145 -3.99 -9.35 -14.56
N THR A 146 -3.07 -8.48 -14.12
CA THR A 146 -3.21 -7.81 -12.82
C THR A 146 -4.37 -6.81 -12.79
N ILE A 147 -4.64 -6.08 -13.88
CA ILE A 147 -5.84 -5.22 -14.00
C ILE A 147 -7.12 -6.07 -13.93
N MET A 148 -7.20 -7.17 -14.68
CA MET A 148 -8.38 -8.04 -14.66
C MET A 148 -8.63 -8.64 -13.27
N PHE A 149 -7.55 -8.97 -12.55
CA PHE A 149 -7.65 -9.48 -11.18
C PHE A 149 -8.13 -8.44 -10.15
N ASN A 150 -8.00 -7.13 -10.41
CA ASN A 150 -8.64 -6.11 -9.57
C ASN A 150 -10.17 -6.21 -9.67
N PHE A 151 -10.72 -6.36 -10.88
CA PHE A 151 -12.16 -6.53 -11.08
C PHE A 151 -12.70 -7.83 -10.47
N ILE A 152 -11.93 -8.91 -10.57
CA ILE A 152 -12.28 -10.18 -9.92
C ILE A 152 -12.27 -10.00 -8.40
N ALA A 153 -11.25 -9.36 -7.83
CA ALA A 153 -11.17 -9.07 -6.40
C ALA A 153 -12.37 -8.25 -5.93
N SER A 154 -12.67 -7.14 -6.62
CA SER A 154 -13.84 -6.31 -6.34
C SER A 154 -15.15 -7.11 -6.42
N SER A 155 -15.31 -7.96 -7.44
CA SER A 155 -16.51 -8.81 -7.58
C SER A 155 -16.67 -9.80 -6.42
N ILE A 156 -15.56 -10.40 -5.97
CA ILE A 156 -15.55 -11.28 -4.79
C ILE A 156 -15.91 -10.49 -3.53
N MET A 157 -15.34 -9.30 -3.35
CA MET A 157 -15.63 -8.43 -2.21
C MET A 157 -17.11 -8.03 -2.16
N VAL A 158 -17.68 -7.60 -3.29
CA VAL A 158 -19.11 -7.29 -3.41
C VAL A 158 -19.96 -8.51 -3.05
N TRP A 159 -19.65 -9.68 -3.60
CA TRP A 159 -20.41 -10.91 -3.35
C TRP A 159 -20.37 -11.33 -1.86
N LEU A 160 -19.21 -11.21 -1.21
CA LEU A 160 -19.06 -11.54 0.21
C LEU A 160 -19.74 -10.52 1.12
N LEU A 161 -19.53 -9.22 0.88
CA LEU A 161 -20.03 -8.14 1.73
C LEU A 161 -21.52 -7.86 1.55
N ALA A 162 -22.11 -8.16 0.38
CA ALA A 162 -23.55 -8.13 0.17
C ALA A 162 -24.24 -9.47 0.52
N GLY A 163 -23.45 -10.49 0.86
CA GLY A 163 -23.92 -11.84 1.14
C GLY A 163 -23.54 -12.29 2.55
N MET A 164 -22.59 -13.24 2.62
CA MET A 164 -22.27 -13.97 3.85
C MET A 164 -21.69 -13.11 4.98
N LEU A 165 -20.99 -12.02 4.63
CA LEU A 165 -20.31 -11.15 5.60
C LEU A 165 -21.11 -9.89 5.96
N MET A 166 -22.29 -9.69 5.35
CA MET A 166 -23.10 -8.50 5.58
C MET A 166 -23.58 -8.41 7.03
N ALA A 167 -23.44 -7.24 7.64
CA ALA A 167 -23.97 -6.98 8.97
C ALA A 167 -25.52 -7.13 9.00
N PRO A 168 -26.09 -7.89 9.96
CA PRO A 168 -27.54 -8.02 10.07
C PRO A 168 -28.22 -6.65 10.27
N GLY A 169 -29.21 -6.34 9.43
CA GLY A 169 -29.98 -5.10 9.51
C GLY A 169 -29.35 -3.89 8.81
N GLN A 170 -28.20 -4.04 8.14
CA GLN A 170 -27.63 -3.00 7.29
C GLN A 170 -28.00 -3.23 5.81
N MET A 171 -28.24 -2.14 5.09
CA MET A 171 -28.42 -2.14 3.63
C MET A 171 -27.11 -1.89 2.88
N SER A 172 -26.05 -1.45 3.58
CA SER A 172 -24.72 -1.23 3.02
C SER A 172 -23.92 -2.54 3.04
N PRO A 173 -23.16 -2.87 1.98
CA PRO A 173 -22.31 -4.05 1.93
C PRO A 173 -21.07 -3.84 2.82
N GLU A 174 -21.25 -3.97 4.13
CA GLU A 174 -20.20 -3.86 5.14
C GLU A 174 -20.31 -4.98 6.16
N THR A 175 -19.17 -5.35 6.76
CA THR A 175 -19.18 -6.28 7.89
C THR A 175 -19.74 -5.63 9.15
N ARG A 176 -20.05 -6.45 10.16
CA ARG A 176 -20.20 -5.92 11.51
C ARG A 176 -18.93 -5.16 11.92
N HIS A 177 -19.09 -4.22 12.85
CA HIS A 177 -17.96 -3.57 13.51
C HIS A 177 -17.13 -4.61 14.28
N PHE A 178 -15.82 -4.41 14.31
CA PHE A 178 -14.93 -5.22 15.13
C PHE A 178 -15.21 -4.98 16.61
N ALA A 179 -14.87 -5.96 17.46
CA ALA A 179 -15.03 -5.80 18.90
C ALA A 179 -14.24 -4.58 19.44
N ASP A 180 -14.75 -3.96 20.50
CA ASP A 180 -14.13 -2.79 21.11
C ASP A 180 -12.66 -3.04 21.48
N GLY A 181 -11.79 -2.14 21.05
CA GLY A 181 -10.34 -2.22 21.28
C GLY A 181 -9.56 -3.00 20.23
N VAL A 182 -10.21 -3.64 19.25
CA VAL A 182 -9.54 -4.26 18.09
C VAL A 182 -9.31 -3.23 16.99
N SER A 183 -8.50 -2.22 17.30
CA SER A 183 -8.09 -1.20 16.34
C SER A 183 -6.64 -0.78 16.54
N LEU A 184 -6.01 -0.31 15.47
CA LEU A 184 -4.65 0.20 15.56
C LEU A 184 -4.65 1.48 16.38
N MET A 185 -3.77 1.52 17.37
CA MET A 185 -3.64 2.69 18.24
C MET A 185 -3.32 3.94 17.40
N GLN A 186 -4.14 4.97 17.58
CA GLN A 186 -3.99 6.25 16.90
C GLN A 186 -2.82 7.03 17.53
N ILE A 187 -1.99 7.65 16.69
CA ILE A 187 -0.74 8.29 17.15
C ILE A 187 -1.02 9.45 18.10
N HIS A 188 -2.13 10.17 17.95
CA HIS A 188 -2.49 11.24 18.86
C HIS A 188 -2.86 10.74 20.26
N HIS A 189 -3.37 9.51 20.42
CA HIS A 189 -3.57 8.91 21.75
C HIS A 189 -2.23 8.68 22.45
N ILE A 190 -1.22 8.19 21.71
CA ILE A 190 0.14 7.98 22.21
C ILE A 190 0.78 9.32 22.57
N GLY A 191 0.69 10.31 21.68
CA GLY A 191 1.24 11.66 21.91
C GLY A 191 0.62 12.34 23.13
N ASN A 192 -0.70 12.28 23.27
CA ASN A 192 -1.40 12.85 24.42
C ASN A 192 -1.05 12.14 25.74
N ALA A 193 -0.89 10.81 25.71
CA ALA A 193 -0.42 10.03 26.87
C ALA A 193 1.02 10.39 27.28
N LEU A 194 1.87 10.78 26.33
CA LEU A 194 3.24 11.25 26.55
C LEU A 194 3.33 12.76 26.89
N GLY A 195 2.21 13.45 27.01
CA GLY A 195 2.15 14.87 27.36
C GLY A 195 2.35 15.83 26.19
N TRP A 196 2.34 15.35 24.94
CA TRP A 196 2.36 16.19 23.74
C TRP A 196 0.94 16.41 23.21
N PRO A 197 0.38 17.64 23.30
CA PRO A 197 -0.98 17.90 22.86
C PRO A 197 -1.09 17.76 21.34
N MET A 198 -1.58 16.60 20.89
CA MET A 198 -1.82 16.28 19.50
C MET A 198 -3.32 16.37 19.20
N ALA A 199 -3.65 17.05 18.11
CA ALA A 199 -5.01 17.07 17.58
C ALA A 199 -5.44 15.67 17.10
N ARG A 200 -6.75 15.38 17.22
CA ARG A 200 -7.34 14.14 16.70
C ARG A 200 -7.09 14.03 15.20
N SER A 201 -6.58 12.88 14.77
CA SER A 201 -6.29 12.58 13.36
C SER A 201 -6.37 11.07 13.13
N PRO A 202 -6.64 10.62 11.88
CA PRO A 202 -6.72 9.21 11.54
C PRO A 202 -5.36 8.49 11.53
N LEU A 203 -4.27 9.23 11.74
CA LEU A 203 -2.92 8.68 11.78
C LEU A 203 -2.80 7.61 12.89
N ASN A 204 -2.41 6.42 12.48
CA ASN A 204 -2.33 5.24 13.34
C ASN A 204 -1.00 4.51 13.17
N LEU A 205 -0.80 3.44 13.96
CA LEU A 205 0.46 2.71 14.02
C LEU A 205 0.88 2.04 12.70
N SER A 206 -0.02 1.92 11.71
CA SER A 206 0.35 1.41 10.38
C SER A 206 1.40 2.27 9.69
N PHE A 207 1.51 3.57 10.01
CA PHE A 207 2.58 4.43 9.53
C PHE A 207 3.96 3.92 9.97
N VAL A 208 4.08 3.48 11.23
CA VAL A 208 5.34 2.90 11.75
C VAL A 208 5.63 1.57 11.05
N ILE A 209 4.62 0.74 10.84
CA ILE A 209 4.75 -0.51 10.07
C ILE A 209 5.21 -0.22 8.64
N ALA A 210 4.69 0.83 8.00
CA ALA A 210 5.09 1.24 6.65
C ALA A 210 6.56 1.68 6.58
N LEU A 211 7.05 2.42 7.58
CA LEU A 211 8.46 2.79 7.67
C LEU A 211 9.36 1.57 7.89
N ILE A 212 8.95 0.63 8.75
CA ILE A 212 9.66 -0.63 8.94
C ILE A 212 9.69 -1.42 7.62
N ALA A 213 8.56 -1.50 6.90
CA ALA A 213 8.48 -2.14 5.60
C ALA A 213 9.39 -1.45 4.56
N ALA A 214 9.50 -0.13 4.57
CA ALA A 214 10.40 0.61 3.67
C ALA A 214 11.87 0.23 3.91
N VAL A 215 12.29 0.19 5.18
CA VAL A 215 13.64 -0.25 5.55
C VAL A 215 13.84 -1.73 5.20
N ALA A 216 12.86 -2.58 5.49
CA ALA A 216 12.91 -4.01 5.17
C ALA A 216 13.05 -4.26 3.66
N VAL A 217 12.31 -3.52 2.83
CA VAL A 217 12.43 -3.58 1.36
C VAL A 217 13.79 -3.08 0.89
N TRP A 218 14.30 -1.99 1.47
CA TRP A 218 15.65 -1.52 1.15
C TRP A 218 16.72 -2.58 1.47
N VAL A 219 16.65 -3.21 2.65
CA VAL A 219 17.55 -4.31 3.03
C VAL A 219 17.37 -5.49 2.08
N LEU A 220 16.13 -5.91 1.82
CA LEU A 220 15.79 -7.01 0.92
C LEU A 220 16.43 -6.82 -0.45
N ILE A 221 16.21 -5.66 -1.08
CA ILE A 221 16.73 -5.37 -2.41
C ILE A 221 18.25 -5.26 -2.33
N TRP A 222 18.81 -4.34 -1.53
CA TRP A 222 20.22 -3.96 -1.66
C TRP A 222 21.20 -4.80 -0.84
N ARG A 223 20.74 -5.53 0.18
CA ARG A 223 21.60 -6.26 1.12
C ARG A 223 21.41 -7.77 1.12
N THR A 224 20.49 -8.34 0.33
CA THR A 224 20.28 -9.79 0.28
C THR A 224 20.62 -10.41 -1.08
N ARG A 225 20.87 -11.73 -1.08
CA ARG A 225 21.07 -12.54 -2.30
C ARG A 225 19.83 -12.52 -3.18
N LEU A 226 18.65 -12.59 -2.58
CA LEU A 226 17.38 -12.57 -3.29
C LEU A 226 17.19 -11.23 -4.01
N GLY A 227 17.47 -10.11 -3.36
CA GLY A 227 17.42 -8.79 -4.00
C GLY A 227 18.41 -8.61 -5.15
N TYR A 228 19.62 -9.19 -5.05
CA TYR A 228 20.56 -9.26 -6.17
C TYR A 228 19.98 -10.02 -7.36
N ILE A 229 19.39 -11.19 -7.11
CA ILE A 229 18.78 -12.02 -8.18
C ILE A 229 17.58 -11.30 -8.80
N ILE A 230 16.71 -10.67 -8.01
CA ILE A 230 15.56 -9.86 -8.51
C ILE A 230 16.05 -8.80 -9.50
N ARG A 231 17.06 -8.00 -9.10
CA ARG A 231 17.63 -6.98 -9.99
C ARG A 231 18.26 -7.59 -11.23
N ALA A 232 18.98 -8.69 -11.09
CA ALA A 232 19.58 -9.38 -12.23
C ALA A 232 18.51 -9.89 -13.21
N THR A 233 17.39 -10.42 -12.70
CA THR A 233 16.24 -10.85 -13.52
C THR A 233 15.67 -9.69 -14.33
N GLY A 234 15.52 -8.51 -13.72
CA GLY A 234 15.06 -7.30 -14.42
C GLY A 234 16.01 -6.82 -15.52
N HIS A 235 17.32 -7.06 -15.40
CA HIS A 235 18.29 -6.65 -16.42
C HIS A 235 18.46 -7.69 -17.54
N SER A 236 18.53 -8.97 -17.19
CA SER A 236 18.70 -10.06 -18.16
C SER A 236 18.27 -11.40 -17.59
N GLU A 237 17.16 -11.91 -18.10
CA GLU A 237 16.67 -13.24 -17.76
C GLU A 237 17.67 -14.35 -18.12
N LYS A 238 18.33 -14.24 -19.28
CA LYS A 238 19.35 -15.21 -19.73
C LYS A 238 20.54 -15.30 -18.77
N ALA A 239 20.96 -14.18 -18.20
CA ALA A 239 22.05 -14.16 -17.23
C ALA A 239 21.67 -14.88 -15.93
N VAL A 240 20.41 -14.75 -15.50
CA VAL A 240 19.89 -15.45 -14.31
C VAL A 240 19.79 -16.95 -14.54
N ILE A 241 19.35 -17.38 -15.72
CA ILE A 241 19.34 -18.80 -16.11
C ILE A 241 20.76 -19.36 -16.12
N TYR A 242 21.73 -18.62 -16.70
CA TYR A 242 23.13 -19.03 -16.71
C TYR A 242 23.74 -19.11 -15.30
N ALA A 243 23.30 -18.25 -14.37
CA ALA A 243 23.67 -18.29 -12.96
C ALA A 243 22.97 -19.43 -12.18
N GLY A 244 22.16 -20.26 -12.82
CA GLY A 244 21.51 -21.42 -12.20
C GLY A 244 20.21 -21.10 -11.43
N HIS A 245 19.60 -19.95 -11.68
CA HIS A 245 18.35 -19.53 -11.04
C HIS A 245 17.17 -19.63 -12.01
N ASP A 246 16.01 -20.03 -11.50
CA ASP A 246 14.75 -20.14 -12.26
C ASP A 246 13.99 -18.79 -12.27
N PRO A 247 13.90 -18.08 -13.41
CA PRO A 247 13.19 -16.81 -13.51
C PRO A 247 11.71 -16.91 -13.14
N ALA A 248 11.06 -18.04 -13.44
CA ALA A 248 9.65 -18.23 -13.14
C ALA A 248 9.41 -18.20 -11.62
N ARG A 249 10.30 -18.82 -10.86
CA ARG A 249 10.27 -18.78 -9.39
C ARG A 249 10.49 -17.36 -8.87
N ILE A 250 11.43 -16.61 -9.46
CA ILE A 250 11.71 -15.24 -9.05
C ILE A 250 10.50 -14.33 -9.30
N ILE A 251 9.85 -14.43 -10.46
CA ILE A 251 8.61 -13.68 -10.77
C ILE A 251 7.54 -13.95 -9.71
N MET A 252 7.30 -15.21 -9.36
CA MET A 252 6.31 -15.56 -8.33
C MET A 252 6.67 -14.97 -6.96
N ILE A 253 7.94 -15.04 -6.55
CA ILE A 253 8.39 -14.47 -5.28
C ILE A 253 8.24 -12.94 -5.26
N VAL A 254 8.64 -12.28 -6.33
CA VAL A 254 8.52 -10.82 -6.47
C VAL A 254 7.05 -10.39 -6.38
N MET A 255 6.17 -11.11 -7.07
CA MET A 255 4.73 -10.87 -7.04
C MET A 255 4.10 -11.18 -5.67
N ALA A 256 4.60 -12.18 -4.96
CA ALA A 256 4.19 -12.46 -3.58
C ALA A 256 4.55 -11.30 -2.64
N ILE A 257 5.79 -10.79 -2.73
CA ILE A 257 6.26 -9.69 -1.88
C ILE A 257 5.53 -8.40 -2.23
N SER A 258 5.37 -8.10 -3.52
CA SER A 258 4.60 -6.96 -4.01
C SER A 258 3.15 -7.02 -3.53
N GLY A 259 2.48 -8.17 -3.71
CA GLY A 259 1.12 -8.41 -3.23
C GLY A 259 0.98 -8.32 -1.72
N GLY A 260 1.95 -8.81 -0.96
CA GLY A 260 1.91 -8.70 0.51
C GLY A 260 2.08 -7.26 0.99
N LEU A 261 2.95 -6.48 0.37
CA LEU A 261 3.09 -5.04 0.67
C LEU A 261 1.81 -4.27 0.32
N ALA A 262 1.16 -4.60 -0.81
CA ALA A 262 -0.14 -4.03 -1.17
C ALA A 262 -1.23 -4.46 -0.17
N GLY A 263 -1.24 -5.72 0.27
CA GLY A 263 -2.17 -6.21 1.30
C GLY A 263 -2.03 -5.48 2.64
N LEU A 264 -0.80 -5.12 3.04
CA LEU A 264 -0.54 -4.36 4.27
C LEU A 264 -1.10 -2.93 4.22
N MET A 265 -1.33 -2.35 3.04
CA MET A 265 -2.00 -1.05 2.92
C MET A 265 -3.40 -1.07 3.56
N ALA A 266 -4.10 -2.20 3.48
CA ALA A 266 -5.44 -2.36 4.04
C ALA A 266 -5.48 -2.21 5.58
N LEU A 267 -4.35 -2.39 6.28
CA LEU A 267 -4.27 -2.18 7.73
C LEU A 267 -4.65 -0.73 8.12
N ASN A 268 -4.22 0.24 7.33
CA ASN A 268 -4.40 1.65 7.64
C ASN A 268 -5.89 2.05 7.61
N GLU A 269 -6.63 1.58 6.59
CA GLU A 269 -8.05 1.85 6.44
C GLU A 269 -8.90 0.96 7.36
N ILE A 270 -8.69 -0.36 7.34
CA ILE A 270 -9.59 -1.33 7.99
C ILE A 270 -9.39 -1.38 9.50
N LEU A 271 -8.16 -1.52 10.00
CA LEU A 271 -7.90 -1.54 11.44
C LEU A 271 -7.69 -0.15 12.04
N GLY A 272 -7.32 0.84 11.22
CA GLY A 272 -6.97 2.17 11.70
C GLY A 272 -8.15 3.13 11.83
N VAL A 273 -9.13 3.04 10.94
CA VAL A 273 -10.22 4.04 10.84
C VAL A 273 -11.60 3.40 10.74
N GLN A 274 -11.80 2.47 9.80
CA GLN A 274 -13.13 1.92 9.52
C GLN A 274 -13.58 0.92 10.59
N GLU A 275 -12.63 0.15 11.15
CA GLU A 275 -12.87 -0.91 12.15
C GLU A 275 -13.94 -1.92 11.70
N ARG A 276 -14.05 -2.08 10.38
CA ARG A 276 -14.92 -3.00 9.65
C ARG A 276 -14.36 -3.17 8.24
N VAL A 277 -14.74 -4.25 7.55
CA VAL A 277 -14.39 -4.40 6.14
C VAL A 277 -15.48 -3.78 5.27
N ILE A 278 -15.04 -2.90 4.38
CA ILE A 278 -15.83 -2.24 3.35
C ILE A 278 -15.16 -2.43 1.98
N LEU A 279 -15.86 -2.05 0.92
CA LEU A 279 -15.33 -1.97 -0.45
C LEU A 279 -14.35 -0.82 -0.62
#